data_AF-A0A9N7CYL7-F1
#
_entry.id   AF-A0A9N7CYL7-F1
#
_cell.length_a   1.000
_cell.length_b   1.000
_cell.length_c   1.000
_cell.angle_alpha   90.00
_cell.angle_beta   90.00
_cell.angle_gamma   90.00
#
_symmetry.space_group_name_H-M   'P 1'
#
loop_
_entity.id
_entity.type
_entity.pdbx_description
1 polymer ?
#
loop_
_entity_poly.entity_id
_entity_poly.type
_entity_poly.pdbx_seq_one_letter_code
_entity_poly.pdbx_strand_id
1 'polypeptide(L)'
;MAADELTGLIRYLGQDDWQDRFAEVLGDHIGPALEAGDITFEDLAEMIGPDVAMTLWGCAFEDFLGQDRDDGRNIVDVYLKRRGRKEGLRNSAYMRALRASVMSLYEVSDIRPGQSCMARDLLRGGEPVLVHEGTATRTLRQWDRIAARLVPSDGKTVLAGGLLACSRGACEDLAANLYRALRKRRSKAEFPKVDTETLRELAPMFTLTWLFRTLEDMARQMEGPALFNGDGEDLVFHEVCFPLVKGVTQKKVVDALEGVVALHPESRSFWNWLKESESDPVSLSGRDENGRFLRTEMDDGAIVLGTVELKGRQLRLQVNSGERAERGRAMLQAVLGTLVGAPLTQIMTPVQAMDEREHGGRTASPDLQIPPEEEARIIGQMLERHYRQVLDEPVPALGNVTPREAARTASGRKKVVAWLKDIENTTARARKNDGAGVAYDFGWMWHELGITMLRK
;
A
#
# COMPACT_ATOMS: atom_id res chain seq x y z
N MET A 1 20.39 -13.28 -13.23
CA MET A 1 21.46 -13.46 -14.25
C MET A 1 22.62 -12.47 -14.10
N ALA A 2 22.55 -11.43 -13.25
CA ALA A 2 23.58 -10.38 -13.17
C ALA A 2 24.70 -10.58 -12.11
N ALA A 3 24.52 -11.48 -11.13
CA ALA A 3 25.45 -11.57 -9.98
C ALA A 3 26.86 -12.07 -10.33
N ASP A 4 26.99 -12.94 -11.33
CA ASP A 4 28.29 -13.52 -11.71
C ASP A 4 29.17 -12.50 -12.45
N GLU A 5 28.57 -11.56 -13.18
CA GLU A 5 29.28 -10.56 -13.99
C GLU A 5 29.95 -9.45 -13.15
N LEU A 6 29.57 -9.31 -11.87
CA LEU A 6 30.08 -8.27 -10.96
C LEU A 6 30.87 -8.82 -9.76
N THR A 7 30.93 -10.15 -9.59
CA THR A 7 31.55 -10.78 -8.41
C THR A 7 32.99 -10.31 -8.17
N GLY A 8 33.77 -10.16 -9.25
CA GLY A 8 35.15 -9.68 -9.15
C GLY A 8 35.27 -8.22 -8.69
N LEU A 9 34.36 -7.37 -9.15
CA LEU A 9 34.31 -5.94 -8.80
C LEU A 9 33.78 -5.74 -7.37
N ILE A 10 32.76 -6.50 -6.97
CA ILE A 10 32.24 -6.53 -5.59
C ILE A 10 33.35 -6.96 -4.61
N ARG A 11 34.17 -7.97 -4.96
CA ARG A 11 35.32 -8.32 -4.13
C ARG A 11 36.37 -7.21 -4.06
N TYR A 12 36.55 -6.47 -5.15
CA TYR A 12 37.49 -5.34 -5.19
C TYR A 12 37.01 -4.14 -4.37
N LEU A 13 35.71 -4.00 -4.13
CA LEU A 13 35.12 -2.99 -3.25
C LEU A 13 35.71 -3.03 -1.83
N GLY A 14 35.97 -4.24 -1.31
CA GLY A 14 36.58 -4.43 0.01
C GLY A 14 38.11 -4.27 0.05
N GLN A 15 38.69 -3.56 -0.94
CA GLN A 15 40.12 -3.28 -1.03
C GLN A 15 40.34 -1.77 -1.05
N ASP A 16 41.54 -1.34 -0.67
CA ASP A 16 41.93 0.07 -0.64
C ASP A 16 40.92 0.90 0.20
N ASP A 17 40.68 2.15 -0.15
CA ASP A 17 39.72 3.05 0.51
C ASP A 17 38.30 2.99 -0.13
N TRP A 18 38.04 2.02 -1.00
CA TRP A 18 36.76 1.94 -1.71
C TRP A 18 35.59 1.56 -0.81
N GLN A 19 35.84 0.77 0.23
CA GLN A 19 34.81 0.33 1.17
C GLN A 19 34.22 1.51 1.95
N ASP A 20 35.08 2.40 2.47
CA ASP A 20 34.65 3.56 3.25
C ASP A 20 33.83 4.53 2.37
N ARG A 21 34.27 4.76 1.13
CA ARG A 21 33.53 5.62 0.19
C ARG A 21 32.19 5.02 -0.23
N PHE A 22 32.14 3.71 -0.41
CA PHE A 22 30.86 3.06 -0.67
C PHE A 22 29.94 3.14 0.55
N ALA A 23 30.48 3.07 1.77
CA ALA A 23 29.68 3.27 2.98
C ALA A 23 29.07 4.68 3.05
N GLU A 24 29.78 5.73 2.58
CA GLU A 24 29.21 7.08 2.43
C GLU A 24 28.01 7.07 1.46
N VAL A 25 28.17 6.50 0.26
CA VAL A 25 27.08 6.44 -0.74
C VAL A 25 25.92 5.59 -0.24
N LEU A 26 26.18 4.46 0.42
CA LEU A 26 25.14 3.66 1.05
C LEU A 26 24.41 4.49 2.12
N GLY A 27 25.15 5.25 2.92
CA GLY A 27 24.61 6.21 3.89
C GLY A 27 23.66 7.22 3.25
N ASP A 28 23.98 7.79 2.09
CA ASP A 28 23.08 8.69 1.38
C ASP A 28 21.77 8.00 0.95
N HIS A 29 21.84 6.72 0.56
CA HIS A 29 20.72 5.96 0.03
C HIS A 29 19.73 5.45 1.09
N ILE A 30 20.20 5.17 2.31
CA ILE A 30 19.38 4.57 3.38
C ILE A 30 19.54 5.23 4.76
N GLY A 31 20.63 5.93 5.02
CA GLY A 31 20.96 6.54 6.31
C GLY A 31 19.85 7.42 6.89
N PRO A 32 19.25 8.34 6.11
CA PRO A 32 18.12 9.14 6.59
C PRO A 32 16.92 8.32 7.09
N ALA A 33 16.66 7.14 6.51
CA ALA A 33 15.59 6.26 6.97
C ALA A 33 15.99 5.50 8.25
N LEU A 34 17.26 5.08 8.35
CA LEU A 34 17.82 4.45 9.55
C LEU A 34 17.80 5.42 10.74
N GLU A 35 18.22 6.66 10.53
CA GLU A 35 18.20 7.74 11.53
C GLU A 35 16.78 8.09 11.97
N ALA A 36 15.84 8.19 11.02
CA ALA A 36 14.45 8.49 11.34
C ALA A 36 13.76 7.38 12.15
N GLY A 37 14.17 6.12 11.94
CA GLY A 37 13.66 4.96 12.68
C GLY A 37 14.43 4.66 13.97
N ASP A 38 15.60 5.28 14.19
CA ASP A 38 16.57 4.87 15.21
C ASP A 38 16.90 3.36 15.14
N ILE A 39 17.14 2.87 13.91
CA ILE A 39 17.38 1.46 13.61
C ILE A 39 18.70 1.23 12.87
N THR A 40 19.26 0.03 13.00
CA THR A 40 20.43 -0.41 12.22
C THR A 40 20.04 -0.92 10.83
N PHE A 41 21.03 -1.15 9.95
CA PHE A 41 20.76 -1.77 8.65
C PHE A 41 20.32 -3.23 8.80
N GLU A 42 20.83 -3.92 9.83
CA GLU A 42 20.41 -5.27 10.19
C GLU A 42 18.93 -5.29 10.61
N ASP A 43 18.50 -4.39 11.50
CA ASP A 43 17.10 -4.25 11.89
C ASP A 43 16.21 -3.97 10.67
N LEU A 44 16.67 -3.06 9.78
CA LEU A 44 15.95 -2.78 8.55
C LEU A 44 15.79 -4.03 7.68
N ALA A 45 16.86 -4.83 7.53
CA ALA A 45 16.82 -6.06 6.74
C ALA A 45 15.89 -7.13 7.34
N GLU A 46 15.75 -7.19 8.67
CA GLU A 46 14.76 -8.02 9.34
C GLU A 46 13.32 -7.56 9.04
N MET A 47 13.10 -6.24 8.99
CA MET A 47 11.78 -5.67 8.69
C MET A 47 11.34 -5.90 7.25
N ILE A 48 12.17 -5.53 6.26
CA ILE A 48 11.79 -5.55 4.83
C ILE A 48 12.16 -6.86 4.12
N GLY A 49 12.90 -7.73 4.80
CA GLY A 49 13.42 -8.99 4.27
C GLY A 49 14.79 -8.83 3.59
N PRO A 50 15.63 -9.88 3.62
CA PRO A 50 17.02 -9.82 3.18
C PRO A 50 17.17 -9.55 1.68
N ASP A 51 16.28 -10.08 0.84
CA ASP A 51 16.34 -9.86 -0.61
C ASP A 51 16.07 -8.40 -0.99
N VAL A 52 15.18 -7.74 -0.24
CA VAL A 52 14.83 -6.32 -0.44
C VAL A 52 15.96 -5.43 0.07
N ALA A 53 16.53 -5.74 1.24
CA ALA A 53 17.72 -5.07 1.74
C ALA A 53 18.90 -5.17 0.76
N MET A 54 19.12 -6.35 0.17
CA MET A 54 20.12 -6.55 -0.89
C MET A 54 19.82 -5.75 -2.16
N THR A 55 18.55 -5.52 -2.47
CA THR A 55 18.16 -4.66 -3.59
C THR A 55 18.51 -3.20 -3.33
N LEU A 56 18.29 -2.69 -2.11
CA LEU A 56 18.70 -1.34 -1.71
C LEU A 56 20.23 -1.19 -1.74
N TRP A 57 20.96 -2.18 -1.21
CA TRP A 57 22.41 -2.24 -1.33
C TRP A 57 22.86 -2.18 -2.79
N GLY A 58 22.21 -2.96 -3.66
CA GLY A 58 22.48 -2.97 -5.10
C GLY A 58 22.24 -1.62 -5.76
N CYS A 59 21.17 -0.91 -5.37
CA CYS A 59 20.90 0.44 -5.87
C CYS A 59 22.03 1.41 -5.52
N ALA A 60 22.49 1.41 -4.26
CA ALA A 60 23.60 2.24 -3.82
C ALA A 60 24.92 1.84 -4.48
N PHE A 61 25.16 0.53 -4.64
CA PHE A 61 26.37 0.02 -5.28
C PHE A 61 26.44 0.45 -6.74
N GLU A 62 25.36 0.28 -7.50
CA GLU A 62 25.31 0.71 -8.89
C GLU A 62 25.45 2.23 -9.03
N ASP A 63 24.95 3.00 -8.05
CA ASP A 63 25.19 4.44 -8.01
C ASP A 63 26.65 4.78 -7.79
N PHE A 64 27.27 4.18 -6.80
CA PHE A 64 28.70 4.32 -6.53
C PHE A 64 29.57 3.99 -7.75
N LEU A 65 29.21 2.97 -8.55
CA LEU A 65 29.94 2.67 -9.79
C LEU A 65 29.93 3.82 -10.81
N GLY A 66 28.90 4.66 -10.79
CA GLY A 66 28.73 5.82 -11.68
C GLY A 66 29.35 7.12 -11.16
N GLN A 67 29.89 7.15 -9.94
CA GLN A 67 30.47 8.35 -9.34
C GLN A 67 31.98 8.46 -9.60
N ASP A 68 32.44 9.65 -9.98
CA ASP A 68 33.87 9.97 -10.08
C ASP A 68 34.36 10.59 -8.76
N ARG A 69 35.58 10.26 -8.34
CA ARG A 69 36.22 10.88 -7.18
C ARG A 69 36.62 12.32 -7.47
N ASP A 70 36.89 13.09 -6.42
CA ASP A 70 37.44 14.45 -6.50
C ASP A 70 38.79 14.49 -7.24
N ASP A 71 39.55 13.38 -7.22
CA ASP A 71 40.80 13.22 -7.95
C ASP A 71 40.62 12.65 -9.38
N GLY A 72 39.39 12.54 -9.85
CA GLY A 72 39.01 12.05 -11.17
C GLY A 72 39.08 10.53 -11.36
N ARG A 73 39.35 9.75 -10.31
CA ARG A 73 39.36 8.28 -10.41
C ARG A 73 37.96 7.70 -10.21
N ASN A 74 37.65 6.63 -10.95
CA ASN A 74 36.45 5.82 -10.76
C ASN A 74 36.82 4.35 -10.48
N ILE A 75 36.06 3.68 -9.60
CA ILE A 75 36.35 2.30 -9.20
C ILE A 75 36.35 1.33 -10.39
N VAL A 76 35.41 1.47 -11.33
CA VAL A 76 35.30 0.62 -12.53
C VAL A 76 36.54 0.78 -13.39
N ASP A 77 36.97 2.01 -13.65
CA ASP A 77 38.14 2.27 -14.50
C ASP A 77 39.44 1.76 -13.86
N VAL A 78 39.61 2.01 -12.56
CA VAL A 78 40.77 1.51 -11.80
C VAL A 78 40.79 -0.02 -11.77
N TYR A 79 39.65 -0.64 -11.52
CA TYR A 79 39.50 -2.08 -11.48
C TYR A 79 39.78 -2.72 -12.84
N LEU A 80 39.14 -2.25 -13.92
CA LEU A 80 39.30 -2.80 -15.26
C LEU A 80 40.71 -2.58 -15.82
N LYS A 81 41.40 -1.49 -15.44
CA LYS A 81 42.82 -1.31 -15.76
C LYS A 81 43.71 -2.42 -15.19
N ARG A 82 43.39 -2.92 -13.99
CA ARG A 82 44.14 -3.99 -13.31
C ARG A 82 43.68 -5.40 -13.71
N ARG A 83 42.37 -5.61 -13.87
CA ARG A 83 41.74 -6.94 -13.96
C ARG A 83 40.91 -7.19 -15.22
N GLY A 84 40.70 -6.19 -16.09
CA GLY A 84 39.78 -6.30 -17.24
C GLY A 84 40.08 -7.47 -18.20
N ARG A 85 41.35 -7.86 -18.36
CA ARG A 85 41.70 -9.08 -19.14
C ARG A 85 41.16 -10.37 -18.51
N LYS A 86 41.14 -10.44 -17.16
CA LYS A 86 40.64 -11.60 -16.40
C LYS A 86 39.12 -11.66 -16.40
N GLU A 87 38.46 -10.50 -16.35
CA GLU A 87 37.00 -10.38 -16.44
C GLU A 87 36.47 -10.73 -17.83
N GLY A 88 37.30 -10.57 -18.87
CA GLY A 88 36.89 -10.78 -20.26
C GLY A 88 36.10 -9.60 -20.83
N LEU A 89 35.85 -9.65 -22.14
CA LEU A 89 35.29 -8.52 -22.89
C LEU A 89 33.85 -8.20 -22.47
N ARG A 90 33.01 -9.22 -22.29
CA ARG A 90 31.59 -9.06 -21.94
C ARG A 90 31.41 -8.40 -20.57
N ASN A 91 31.99 -8.98 -19.50
CA ASN A 91 31.87 -8.41 -18.16
C ASN A 91 32.48 -7.01 -18.09
N SER A 92 33.62 -6.79 -18.74
CA SER A 92 34.23 -5.46 -18.82
C SER A 92 33.36 -4.44 -19.56
N ALA A 93 32.62 -4.85 -20.59
CA ALA A 93 31.68 -3.98 -21.28
C ALA A 93 30.47 -3.65 -20.41
N TYR A 94 29.91 -4.65 -19.72
CA TYR A 94 28.79 -4.48 -18.80
C TYR A 94 29.14 -3.53 -17.63
N MET A 95 30.31 -3.69 -17.01
CA MET A 95 30.78 -2.78 -15.94
C MET A 95 30.90 -1.32 -16.43
N ARG A 96 31.42 -1.09 -17.64
CA ARG A 96 31.47 0.27 -18.23
C ARG A 96 30.09 0.81 -18.54
N ALA A 97 29.19 -0.03 -19.02
CA ALA A 97 27.81 0.34 -19.28
C ALA A 97 27.07 0.72 -17.99
N LEU A 98 27.31 0.00 -16.88
CA LEU A 98 26.80 0.35 -15.56
C LEU A 98 27.31 1.72 -15.09
N ARG A 99 28.62 1.96 -15.18
CA ARG A 99 29.23 3.28 -14.85
C ARG A 99 28.56 4.41 -15.63
N ALA A 100 28.27 4.20 -16.92
CA ALA A 100 27.66 5.22 -17.77
C ALA A 100 26.13 5.37 -17.60
N SER A 101 25.49 4.44 -16.90
CA SER A 101 24.05 4.43 -16.67
C SER A 101 23.66 5.25 -15.43
N VAL A 102 22.37 5.60 -15.33
CA VAL A 102 21.77 6.27 -14.17
C VAL A 102 20.40 5.69 -13.90
N MET A 103 19.97 5.77 -12.64
CA MET A 103 18.63 5.35 -12.23
C MET A 103 17.58 6.32 -12.78
N SER A 104 16.45 5.79 -13.24
CA SER A 104 15.29 6.58 -13.62
C SER A 104 14.00 5.83 -13.25
N LEU A 105 12.87 6.50 -13.40
CA LEU A 105 11.55 5.93 -13.18
C LEU A 105 10.92 5.52 -14.52
N TYR A 106 10.52 4.26 -14.63
CA TYR A 106 9.93 3.70 -15.83
C TYR A 106 8.54 3.17 -15.57
N GLU A 107 7.62 3.37 -16.52
CA GLU A 107 6.37 2.62 -16.61
C GLU A 107 6.56 1.44 -17.56
N VAL A 108 6.18 0.24 -17.13
CA VAL A 108 6.34 -0.99 -17.93
C VAL A 108 5.06 -1.36 -18.67
N SER A 109 5.20 -1.79 -19.91
CA SER A 109 4.12 -2.24 -20.80
C SER A 109 4.58 -3.46 -21.61
N ASP A 110 3.65 -4.08 -22.36
CA ASP A 110 3.92 -5.23 -23.24
C ASP A 110 4.81 -6.32 -22.62
N ILE A 111 4.48 -6.70 -21.38
CA ILE A 111 5.25 -7.67 -20.61
C ILE A 111 5.08 -9.06 -21.22
N ARG A 112 6.21 -9.68 -21.54
CA ARG A 112 6.35 -11.10 -21.88
C ARG A 112 7.03 -11.79 -20.69
N PRO A 113 6.26 -12.50 -19.84
CA PRO A 113 6.80 -13.10 -18.63
C PRO A 113 8.00 -13.99 -18.91
N GLY A 114 9.10 -13.75 -18.20
CA GLY A 114 10.34 -14.51 -18.36
C GLY A 114 11.23 -14.07 -19.52
N GLN A 115 10.87 -13.01 -20.26
CA GLN A 115 11.57 -12.64 -21.50
C GLN A 115 11.86 -11.15 -21.63
N SER A 116 10.83 -10.31 -21.61
CA SER A 116 10.99 -8.88 -21.91
C SER A 116 9.80 -8.03 -21.48
N CYS A 117 9.98 -6.72 -21.46
CA CYS A 117 8.92 -5.72 -21.38
C CYS A 117 9.32 -4.47 -22.19
N MET A 118 8.37 -3.59 -22.44
CA MET A 118 8.63 -2.22 -22.88
C MET A 118 8.73 -1.34 -21.63
N ALA A 119 9.69 -0.41 -21.60
CA ALA A 119 9.88 0.52 -20.49
C ALA A 119 9.89 1.97 -21.01
N ARG A 120 8.92 2.78 -20.59
CA ARG A 120 8.88 4.22 -20.88
C ARG A 120 9.45 5.01 -19.71
N ASP A 121 10.46 5.83 -19.97
CA ASP A 121 10.99 6.76 -18.97
C ASP A 121 9.98 7.88 -18.67
N LEU A 122 9.53 7.95 -17.42
CA LEU A 122 8.54 8.93 -16.98
C LEU A 122 9.13 10.30 -16.66
N LEU A 123 10.44 10.38 -16.38
CA LEU A 123 11.12 11.62 -16.00
C LEU A 123 11.69 12.35 -17.22
N ARG A 124 12.28 11.59 -18.15
CA ARG A 124 12.90 12.10 -19.38
C ARG A 124 11.96 12.05 -20.58
N GLY A 125 10.88 11.28 -20.48
CA GLY A 125 9.95 11.02 -21.59
C GLY A 125 10.59 10.18 -22.69
N GLY A 126 9.99 10.23 -23.89
CA GLY A 126 10.45 9.47 -25.05
C GLY A 126 9.60 8.23 -25.33
N GLU A 127 9.96 7.52 -26.40
CA GLU A 127 9.30 6.26 -26.76
C GLU A 127 9.79 5.12 -25.84
N PRO A 128 8.91 4.14 -25.53
CA PRO A 128 9.31 2.99 -24.71
C PRO A 128 10.43 2.19 -25.38
N VAL A 129 11.36 1.69 -24.56
CA VAL A 129 12.49 0.86 -25.00
C VAL A 129 12.21 -0.60 -24.67
N LEU A 130 12.57 -1.52 -25.58
CA LEU A 130 12.50 -2.95 -25.31
C LEU A 130 13.60 -3.36 -24.32
N VAL A 131 13.19 -3.89 -23.18
CA VAL A 131 14.06 -4.35 -22.10
C VAL A 131 13.97 -5.86 -22.00
N HIS A 132 15.12 -6.53 -22.09
CA HIS A 132 15.24 -7.97 -21.90
C HIS A 132 15.46 -8.28 -20.42
N GLU A 133 14.50 -8.94 -19.81
CA GLU A 133 14.53 -9.25 -18.38
C GLU A 133 13.70 -10.53 -18.12
N GLY A 134 14.26 -11.46 -17.32
CA GLY A 134 13.69 -12.80 -17.13
C GLY A 134 13.04 -13.10 -15.77
N THR A 135 13.38 -12.38 -14.70
CA THR A 135 12.88 -12.63 -13.35
C THR A 135 11.77 -11.64 -12.99
N ALA A 136 12.06 -10.34 -13.05
CA ALA A 136 11.11 -9.27 -12.75
C ALA A 136 9.86 -9.33 -13.65
N THR A 137 9.99 -9.65 -14.94
CA THR A 137 8.84 -9.77 -15.88
C THR A 137 7.86 -10.87 -15.51
N ARG A 138 8.22 -11.80 -14.61
CA ARG A 138 7.29 -12.82 -14.08
C ARG A 138 6.35 -12.23 -13.02
N THR A 139 6.82 -11.24 -12.27
CA THR A 139 6.07 -10.62 -11.15
C THR A 139 5.48 -9.27 -11.51
N LEU A 140 6.13 -8.52 -12.41
CA LEU A 140 5.63 -7.26 -12.93
C LEU A 140 4.30 -7.45 -13.67
N ARG A 141 3.49 -6.40 -13.64
CA ARG A 141 2.18 -6.28 -14.28
C ARG A 141 2.15 -5.05 -15.17
N GLN A 142 1.21 -5.07 -16.12
CA GLN A 142 1.05 -3.98 -17.06
C GLN A 142 0.83 -2.67 -16.29
N TRP A 143 1.55 -1.62 -16.69
CA TRP A 143 1.57 -0.30 -16.07
C TRP A 143 2.20 -0.20 -14.69
N ASP A 144 2.87 -1.27 -14.22
CA ASP A 144 3.74 -1.14 -13.06
C ASP A 144 4.78 -0.06 -13.29
N ARG A 145 5.21 0.59 -12.20
CA ARG A 145 6.28 1.57 -12.23
C ARG A 145 7.48 1.03 -11.48
N ILE A 146 8.65 1.17 -12.07
CA ILE A 146 9.91 0.70 -11.50
C ILE A 146 10.95 1.81 -11.50
N ALA A 147 11.67 1.98 -10.39
CA ALA A 147 12.91 2.73 -10.37
C ALA A 147 14.06 1.74 -10.59
N ALA A 148 14.82 1.93 -11.67
CA ALA A 148 15.88 1.01 -12.06
C ALA A 148 16.91 1.67 -12.98
N ARG A 149 18.00 0.96 -13.28
CA ARG A 149 18.95 1.32 -14.35
C ARG A 149 18.70 0.44 -15.57
N LEU A 150 18.64 1.08 -16.75
CA LEU A 150 18.67 0.38 -18.03
C LEU A 150 20.09 0.40 -18.58
N VAL A 151 20.61 -0.77 -18.90
CA VAL A 151 22.02 -0.96 -19.27
C VAL A 151 22.12 -1.67 -20.62
N PRO A 152 22.91 -1.16 -21.58
CA PRO A 152 23.22 -1.91 -22.79
C PRO A 152 24.16 -3.07 -22.47
N SER A 153 23.78 -4.30 -22.85
CA SER A 153 24.55 -5.52 -22.67
C SER A 153 24.31 -6.47 -23.84
N ASP A 154 25.38 -6.98 -24.47
CA ASP A 154 25.33 -7.91 -25.60
C ASP A 154 24.35 -7.51 -26.73
N GLY A 155 24.35 -6.22 -27.09
CA GLY A 155 23.48 -5.67 -28.14
C GLY A 155 22.00 -5.54 -27.76
N LYS A 156 21.67 -5.74 -26.49
CA LYS A 156 20.32 -5.61 -25.91
C LYS A 156 20.31 -4.57 -24.80
N THR A 157 19.13 -4.07 -24.45
CA THR A 157 18.93 -3.32 -23.20
C THR A 157 18.42 -4.26 -22.13
N VAL A 158 19.05 -4.25 -20.95
CA VAL A 158 18.68 -5.07 -19.79
C VAL A 158 18.45 -4.20 -18.56
N LEU A 159 17.76 -4.74 -17.55
CA LEU A 159 17.70 -4.14 -16.22
C LEU A 159 18.95 -4.49 -15.41
N ALA A 160 19.49 -3.51 -14.72
CA ALA A 160 20.51 -3.75 -13.69
C ALA A 160 19.90 -4.45 -12.46
N GLY A 161 20.72 -4.79 -11.47
CA GLY A 161 20.30 -5.50 -10.26
C GLY A 161 19.45 -4.65 -9.32
N GLY A 162 19.71 -3.34 -9.24
CA GLY A 162 18.91 -2.39 -8.46
C GLY A 162 17.56 -2.10 -9.14
N LEU A 163 16.51 -2.81 -8.73
CA LEU A 163 15.14 -2.62 -9.22
C LEU A 163 14.15 -2.47 -8.07
N LEU A 164 13.56 -1.29 -7.96
CA LEU A 164 12.52 -0.98 -6.97
C LEU A 164 11.17 -0.92 -7.67
N ALA A 165 10.24 -1.81 -7.28
CA ALA A 165 8.85 -1.70 -7.71
C ALA A 165 8.17 -0.59 -6.91
N CYS A 166 7.81 0.51 -7.59
CA CYS A 166 7.28 1.70 -6.94
C CYS A 166 5.76 1.64 -6.86
N SER A 167 5.22 1.81 -5.65
CA SER A 167 3.79 2.07 -5.48
C SER A 167 3.41 3.40 -6.13
N ARG A 168 2.12 3.60 -6.37
CA ARG A 168 1.61 4.86 -6.90
C ARG A 168 1.99 6.04 -6.00
N GLY A 169 1.80 5.89 -4.69
CA GLY A 169 2.20 6.88 -3.69
C GLY A 169 3.69 7.21 -3.78
N ALA A 170 4.57 6.20 -3.86
CA ALA A 170 6.00 6.42 -4.01
C ALA A 170 6.36 7.21 -5.29
N CYS A 171 5.67 6.96 -6.40
CA CYS A 171 5.88 7.70 -7.64
C CYS A 171 5.46 9.17 -7.53
N GLU A 172 4.33 9.43 -6.86
CA GLU A 172 3.80 10.78 -6.64
C GLU A 172 4.73 11.58 -5.70
N ASP A 173 5.19 10.96 -4.62
CA ASP A 173 6.15 11.56 -3.70
C ASP A 173 7.49 11.83 -4.38
N LEU A 174 7.97 10.89 -5.21
CA LEU A 174 9.23 11.03 -5.93
C LEU A 174 9.13 12.21 -6.91
N ALA A 175 8.05 12.30 -7.67
CA ALA A 175 7.82 13.43 -8.57
C ALA A 175 7.76 14.76 -7.80
N ALA A 176 7.09 14.79 -6.66
CA ALA A 176 7.02 15.99 -5.80
C ALA A 176 8.39 16.37 -5.21
N ASN A 177 9.17 15.40 -4.75
CA ASN A 177 10.50 15.60 -4.18
C ASN A 177 11.49 16.07 -5.23
N LEU A 178 11.49 15.45 -6.41
CA LEU A 178 12.27 15.90 -7.58
C LEU A 178 11.88 17.33 -7.94
N TYR A 179 10.58 17.65 -8.00
CA TYR A 179 10.11 19.01 -8.28
C TYR A 179 10.65 20.02 -7.28
N ARG A 180 10.58 19.71 -5.98
CA ARG A 180 11.09 20.59 -4.91
C ARG A 180 12.60 20.77 -5.01
N ALA A 181 13.36 19.71 -5.26
CA ALA A 181 14.81 19.75 -5.39
C ALA A 181 15.23 20.61 -6.60
N LEU A 182 14.61 20.39 -7.76
CA LEU A 182 14.88 21.17 -8.97
C LEU A 182 14.52 22.65 -8.78
N ARG A 183 13.39 22.95 -8.13
CA ARG A 183 12.98 24.33 -7.84
C ARG A 183 13.93 25.06 -6.88
N LYS A 184 14.51 24.37 -5.90
CA LYS A 184 15.49 24.96 -4.97
C LYS A 184 16.82 25.31 -5.67
N ARG A 185 17.15 24.63 -6.77
CA ARG A 185 18.44 24.79 -7.47
C ARG A 185 18.57 26.07 -8.33
N ARG A 186 17.50 26.84 -8.63
CA ARG A 186 17.57 28.27 -9.07
C ARG A 186 16.21 28.95 -9.34
N SER A 187 16.23 30.28 -9.34
CA SER A 187 15.10 31.21 -9.50
C SER A 187 14.47 31.20 -10.90
N LYS A 188 13.16 30.97 -10.97
CA LYS A 188 12.21 31.36 -12.05
C LYS A 188 12.78 31.44 -13.48
N ALA A 189 12.66 30.36 -14.25
CA ALA A 189 12.14 30.34 -15.63
C ALA A 189 12.35 28.91 -16.18
N GLU A 190 11.26 28.22 -16.50
CA GLU A 190 11.19 26.85 -17.02
C GLU A 190 11.61 25.70 -16.08
N PHE A 191 10.86 24.60 -16.20
CA PHE A 191 11.15 23.35 -15.49
C PHE A 191 12.35 22.69 -16.20
N PRO A 192 13.47 22.42 -15.50
CA PRO A 192 14.63 21.85 -16.17
C PRO A 192 14.29 20.48 -16.75
N LYS A 193 14.75 20.23 -17.98
CA LYS A 193 14.75 18.89 -18.55
C LYS A 193 15.58 18.01 -17.64
N VAL A 194 15.01 16.93 -17.13
CA VAL A 194 15.73 15.96 -16.31
C VAL A 194 16.80 15.31 -17.18
N ASP A 195 18.07 15.57 -16.89
CA ASP A 195 19.21 15.01 -17.62
C ASP A 195 19.97 13.97 -16.79
N THR A 196 21.01 13.38 -17.37
CA THR A 196 21.79 12.31 -16.73
C THR A 196 22.50 12.78 -15.48
N GLU A 197 23.09 13.99 -15.47
CA GLU A 197 23.77 14.54 -14.29
C GLU A 197 22.79 14.79 -13.15
N THR A 198 21.63 15.36 -13.46
CA THR A 198 20.54 15.56 -12.50
C THR A 198 20.10 14.23 -11.88
N LEU A 199 19.92 13.18 -12.68
CA LEU A 199 19.52 11.86 -12.17
C LEU A 199 20.62 11.20 -11.34
N ARG A 200 21.89 11.39 -11.71
CA ARG A 200 23.02 10.88 -10.93
C ARG A 200 23.07 11.53 -9.55
N GLU A 201 22.98 12.85 -9.48
CA GLU A 201 23.01 13.57 -8.21
C GLU A 201 21.78 13.30 -7.32
N LEU A 202 20.66 12.92 -7.92
CA LEU A 202 19.41 12.65 -7.20
C LEU A 202 19.14 11.15 -7.02
N ALA A 203 20.12 10.28 -7.32
CA ALA A 203 19.96 8.83 -7.20
C ALA A 203 19.49 8.37 -5.80
N PRO A 204 20.01 8.91 -4.68
CA PRO A 204 19.53 8.55 -3.34
C PRO A 204 18.04 8.86 -3.10
N MET A 205 17.47 9.84 -3.82
CA MET A 205 16.06 10.20 -3.68
C MET A 205 15.12 9.06 -4.11
N PHE A 206 15.52 8.22 -5.06
CA PHE A 206 14.74 7.08 -5.51
C PHE A 206 14.62 6.03 -4.40
N THR A 207 15.73 5.65 -3.77
CA THR A 207 15.73 4.66 -2.68
C THR A 207 15.05 5.20 -1.44
N LEU A 208 15.33 6.44 -1.03
CA LEU A 208 14.74 7.02 0.17
C LEU A 208 13.22 7.17 0.03
N THR A 209 12.74 7.71 -1.09
CA THR A 209 11.30 7.87 -1.32
C THR A 209 10.61 6.51 -1.34
N TRP A 210 11.20 5.53 -2.01
CA TRP A 210 10.67 4.17 -2.04
C TRP A 210 10.65 3.53 -0.64
N LEU A 211 11.72 3.70 0.14
CA LEU A 211 11.89 3.09 1.45
C LEU A 211 10.92 3.67 2.47
N PHE A 212 10.83 5.00 2.58
CA PHE A 212 9.87 5.66 3.47
C PHE A 212 8.44 5.22 3.15
N ARG A 213 8.05 5.21 1.87
CA ARG A 213 6.71 4.79 1.48
C ARG A 213 6.47 3.31 1.79
N THR A 214 7.47 2.44 1.58
CA THR A 214 7.37 1.01 1.91
C THR A 214 7.17 0.80 3.41
N LEU A 215 7.93 1.50 4.25
CA LEU A 215 7.78 1.43 5.70
C LEU A 215 6.43 1.99 6.17
N GLU A 216 5.96 3.10 5.60
CA GLU A 216 4.61 3.64 5.86
C GLU A 216 3.50 2.68 5.45
N ASP A 217 3.62 2.03 4.29
CA ASP A 217 2.65 1.05 3.81
C ASP A 217 2.63 -0.18 4.73
N MET A 218 3.81 -0.65 5.19
CA MET A 218 3.93 -1.75 6.16
C MET A 218 3.32 -1.39 7.53
N ALA A 219 3.60 -0.18 8.03
CA ALA A 219 3.01 0.30 9.28
C ALA A 219 1.48 0.35 9.20
N ARG A 220 0.93 0.91 8.11
CA ARG A 220 -0.52 0.92 7.86
C ARG A 220 -1.13 -0.48 7.76
N GLN A 221 -0.41 -1.44 7.18
CA GLN A 221 -0.87 -2.83 7.11
C GLN A 221 -0.89 -3.49 8.49
N MET A 222 0.08 -3.19 9.35
CA MET A 222 0.10 -3.69 10.74
C MET A 222 -0.99 -3.05 11.61
N GLU A 223 -1.27 -1.77 11.42
CA GLU A 223 -2.33 -1.05 12.15
C GLU A 223 -3.75 -1.42 11.69
N GLY A 224 -3.90 -1.91 10.45
CA GLY A 224 -5.19 -2.23 9.83
C GLY A 224 -5.95 -0.97 9.39
N PRO A 225 -7.10 -1.10 8.69
CA PRO A 225 -7.91 0.06 8.33
C PRO A 225 -8.42 0.76 9.59
N ALA A 226 -8.45 2.10 9.60
CA ALA A 226 -9.13 2.85 10.65
C ALA A 226 -10.61 2.43 10.69
N LEU A 227 -11.05 1.92 11.84
CA LEU A 227 -12.41 1.43 12.04
C LEU A 227 -13.17 2.40 12.93
N PHE A 228 -14.37 2.79 12.49
CA PHE A 228 -15.26 3.69 13.22
C PHE A 228 -16.61 3.02 13.46
N ASN A 229 -17.31 3.37 14.54
CA ASN A 229 -18.70 2.96 14.75
C ASN A 229 -19.69 3.84 13.95
N GLY A 230 -20.99 3.52 14.00
CA GLY A 230 -22.06 4.29 13.33
C GLY A 230 -22.26 5.73 13.85
N ASP A 231 -21.60 6.13 14.93
CA ASP A 231 -21.54 7.51 15.44
C ASP A 231 -20.24 8.23 15.01
N GLY A 232 -19.36 7.53 14.28
CA GLY A 232 -18.04 8.02 13.86
C GLY A 232 -16.97 7.92 14.94
N GLU A 233 -17.22 7.32 16.10
CA GLU A 233 -16.20 7.15 17.16
C GLU A 233 -15.27 5.99 16.80
N ASP A 234 -14.05 5.98 17.37
CA ASP A 234 -13.10 4.88 17.15
C ASP A 234 -13.71 3.54 17.58
N LEU A 235 -13.63 2.55 16.70
CA LEU A 235 -14.19 1.23 16.95
C LEU A 235 -13.29 0.46 17.93
N VAL A 236 -13.66 0.46 19.21
CA VAL A 236 -12.97 -0.28 20.26
C VAL A 236 -13.99 -1.00 21.13
N PHE A 237 -13.89 -2.32 21.24
CA PHE A 237 -14.84 -3.12 21.99
C PHE A 237 -14.62 -2.95 23.50
N HIS A 238 -15.66 -2.56 24.21
CA HIS A 238 -15.67 -2.46 25.66
C HIS A 238 -16.70 -3.43 26.23
N GLU A 239 -16.28 -4.27 27.18
CA GLU A 239 -17.17 -5.07 28.02
C GLU A 239 -17.11 -4.54 29.45
N VAL A 240 -18.22 -3.97 29.92
CA VAL A 240 -18.36 -3.48 31.29
C VAL A 240 -19.18 -4.49 32.10
N CYS A 241 -18.54 -5.14 33.05
CA CYS A 241 -19.12 -6.15 33.93
C CYS A 241 -19.54 -5.54 35.27
N PHE A 242 -20.82 -5.61 35.59
CA PHE A 242 -21.42 -5.21 36.86
C PHE A 242 -21.75 -6.45 37.70
N PRO A 243 -20.97 -6.79 38.74
CA PRO A 243 -21.26 -7.93 39.60
C PRO A 243 -22.48 -7.64 40.48
N LEU A 244 -23.40 -8.60 40.62
CA LEU A 244 -24.56 -8.44 41.50
C LEU A 244 -24.13 -8.50 42.97
N VAL A 245 -24.63 -7.56 43.78
CA VAL A 245 -24.40 -7.56 45.23
C VAL A 245 -24.97 -8.82 45.88
N LYS A 246 -24.33 -9.28 46.96
CA LYS A 246 -24.75 -10.50 47.68
C LYS A 246 -26.21 -10.39 48.12
N GLY A 247 -27.02 -11.39 47.80
CA GLY A 247 -28.46 -11.41 48.12
C GLY A 247 -29.38 -10.73 47.10
N VAL A 248 -28.83 -10.02 46.11
CA VAL A 248 -29.62 -9.51 44.97
C VAL A 248 -29.95 -10.67 44.03
N THR A 249 -31.22 -10.76 43.64
CA THR A 249 -31.73 -11.72 42.66
C THR A 249 -31.75 -11.09 41.27
N GLN A 250 -31.61 -11.91 40.22
CA GLN A 250 -31.72 -11.45 38.84
C GLN A 250 -33.05 -10.73 38.57
N LYS A 251 -34.15 -11.19 39.19
CA LYS A 251 -35.46 -10.55 39.08
C LYS A 251 -35.43 -9.07 39.46
N LYS A 252 -34.78 -8.72 40.58
CA LYS A 252 -34.67 -7.30 41.00
C LYS A 252 -33.90 -6.44 40.01
N VAL A 253 -32.93 -7.04 39.30
CA VAL A 253 -32.17 -6.36 38.24
C VAL A 253 -33.05 -6.16 37.01
N VAL A 254 -33.78 -7.19 36.59
CA VAL A 254 -34.74 -7.11 35.47
C VAL A 254 -35.80 -6.05 35.75
N ASP A 255 -36.45 -6.09 36.92
CA ASP A 255 -37.48 -5.12 37.33
C ASP A 255 -36.94 -3.67 37.30
N ALA A 256 -35.66 -3.45 37.60
CA ALA A 256 -35.03 -2.12 37.54
C ALA A 256 -34.78 -1.67 36.08
N LEU A 257 -34.43 -2.60 35.19
CA LEU A 257 -34.16 -2.31 33.78
C LEU A 257 -35.44 -2.06 32.97
N GLU A 258 -36.60 -2.58 33.38
CA GLU A 258 -37.89 -2.34 32.71
C GLU A 258 -38.26 -0.84 32.59
N GLY A 259 -37.73 0.01 33.48
CA GLY A 259 -37.97 1.46 33.44
C GLY A 259 -37.09 2.24 32.45
N VAL A 260 -36.16 1.58 31.73
CA VAL A 260 -35.20 2.25 30.85
C VAL A 260 -35.68 2.20 29.42
N VAL A 261 -36.23 3.32 28.93
CA VAL A 261 -36.83 3.43 27.58
C VAL A 261 -35.85 3.02 26.46
N ALA A 262 -34.55 3.34 26.61
CA ALA A 262 -33.55 3.02 25.61
C ALA A 262 -33.17 1.53 25.53
N LEU A 263 -33.56 0.70 26.51
CA LEU A 263 -33.25 -0.74 26.56
C LEU A 263 -34.45 -1.56 26.09
N HIS A 264 -34.34 -2.11 24.89
CA HIS A 264 -35.36 -2.96 24.30
C HIS A 264 -35.09 -4.43 24.63
N PRO A 265 -35.99 -5.12 25.35
CA PRO A 265 -35.79 -6.52 25.71
C PRO A 265 -35.97 -7.44 24.49
N GLU A 266 -34.94 -8.22 24.17
CA GLU A 266 -35.01 -9.32 23.19
C GLU A 266 -35.39 -10.64 23.89
N SER A 267 -34.94 -10.80 25.15
CA SER A 267 -35.27 -11.95 25.99
C SER A 267 -35.32 -11.55 27.46
N ARG A 268 -35.62 -12.52 28.34
CA ARG A 268 -35.65 -12.30 29.81
C ARG A 268 -34.31 -11.90 30.44
N SER A 269 -33.21 -12.05 29.70
CA SER A 269 -31.86 -11.78 30.18
C SER A 269 -31.00 -11.02 29.17
N PHE A 270 -31.60 -10.45 28.12
CA PHE A 270 -30.86 -9.77 27.05
C PHE A 270 -31.66 -8.57 26.53
N TRP A 271 -30.98 -7.42 26.40
CA TRP A 271 -31.54 -6.16 25.92
C TRP A 271 -30.63 -5.54 24.86
N ASN A 272 -31.23 -4.95 23.84
CA ASN A 272 -30.57 -4.07 22.88
C ASN A 272 -30.69 -2.63 23.37
N TRP A 273 -29.56 -1.92 23.46
CA TRP A 273 -29.56 -0.49 23.74
C TRP A 273 -29.64 0.28 22.43
N LEU A 274 -30.72 1.03 22.21
CA LEU A 274 -31.01 1.68 20.94
C LEU A 274 -30.72 3.18 20.96
N LYS A 275 -30.40 3.73 19.79
CA LYS A 275 -30.24 5.18 19.58
C LYS A 275 -31.60 5.87 19.51
N GLU A 276 -31.74 6.99 20.21
CA GLU A 276 -32.96 7.80 20.16
C GLU A 276 -33.13 8.47 18.78
N SER A 277 -34.36 8.43 18.26
CA SER A 277 -34.70 8.81 16.88
C SER A 277 -34.49 10.29 16.52
N GLU A 278 -34.19 11.17 17.47
CA GLU A 278 -34.04 12.64 17.25
C GLU A 278 -32.59 13.11 17.13
N SER A 279 -31.61 12.21 17.12
CA SER A 279 -30.20 12.60 16.98
C SER A 279 -29.82 12.78 15.51
N ASP A 280 -29.40 14.00 15.14
CA ASP A 280 -28.95 14.36 13.80
C ASP A 280 -27.90 13.36 13.27
N PRO A 281 -27.90 13.04 11.96
CA PRO A 281 -26.81 12.28 11.34
C PRO A 281 -25.49 13.00 11.61
N VAL A 282 -24.54 12.31 12.26
CA VAL A 282 -23.21 12.86 12.48
C VAL A 282 -22.55 13.08 11.11
N SER A 283 -22.14 14.31 10.83
CA SER A 283 -21.43 14.65 9.60
C SER A 283 -20.11 13.88 9.53
N LEU A 284 -19.95 13.04 8.51
CA LEU A 284 -18.73 12.28 8.22
C LEU A 284 -17.63 13.14 7.55
N SER A 285 -17.79 14.46 7.53
CA SER A 285 -16.85 15.38 6.87
C SER A 285 -15.52 15.50 7.64
N GLY A 286 -14.41 15.08 7.01
CA GLY A 286 -13.04 15.39 7.48
C GLY A 286 -12.24 14.22 8.06
N ARG A 287 -12.60 12.97 7.78
CA ARG A 287 -11.88 11.78 8.26
C ARG A 287 -11.38 10.90 7.12
N ASP A 288 -10.39 10.05 7.44
CA ASP A 288 -9.64 9.20 6.51
C ASP A 288 -10.55 8.59 5.43
N GLU A 289 -10.22 8.85 4.17
CA GLU A 289 -10.96 8.40 2.99
C GLU A 289 -11.05 6.87 2.89
N ASN A 290 -10.21 6.16 3.63
CA ASN A 290 -10.18 4.70 3.69
C ASN A 290 -10.79 4.10 4.98
N GLY A 291 -11.35 4.93 5.87
CA GLY A 291 -11.97 4.48 7.11
C GLY A 291 -13.21 3.60 6.88
N ARG A 292 -13.33 2.49 7.61
CA ARG A 292 -14.48 1.58 7.53
C ARG A 292 -15.43 1.82 8.70
N PHE A 293 -16.71 1.99 8.40
CA PHE A 293 -17.75 2.20 9.41
C PHE A 293 -18.49 0.90 9.70
N LEU A 294 -18.61 0.55 10.98
CA LEU A 294 -19.42 -0.56 11.45
C LEU A 294 -20.68 -0.04 12.15
N ARG A 295 -21.83 -0.36 11.57
CA ARG A 295 -23.16 -0.01 12.10
C ARG A 295 -23.98 -1.28 12.27
N THR A 296 -24.61 -1.41 13.43
CA THR A 296 -25.52 -2.52 13.75
C THR A 296 -26.92 -1.95 13.83
N GLU A 297 -27.86 -2.57 13.11
CA GLU A 297 -29.26 -2.17 13.04
C GLU A 297 -30.16 -3.35 13.40
N MET A 298 -31.32 -3.06 13.97
CA MET A 298 -32.43 -4.02 14.08
C MET A 298 -33.20 -4.11 12.75
N ASP A 299 -34.09 -5.08 12.60
CA ASP A 299 -34.93 -5.28 11.41
C ASP A 299 -35.82 -4.06 11.07
N ASP A 300 -36.13 -3.23 12.06
CA ASP A 300 -36.90 -1.99 11.91
C ASP A 300 -36.04 -0.76 11.57
N GLY A 301 -34.72 -0.94 11.40
CA GLY A 301 -33.76 0.11 11.08
C GLY A 301 -33.23 0.89 12.29
N ALA A 302 -33.64 0.57 13.52
CA ALA A 302 -33.10 1.22 14.72
C ALA A 302 -31.63 0.87 14.94
N ILE A 303 -30.81 1.88 15.25
CA ILE A 303 -29.37 1.70 15.48
C ILE A 303 -29.12 1.11 16.87
N VAL A 304 -28.41 -0.01 16.92
CA VAL A 304 -27.96 -0.64 18.16
C VAL A 304 -26.66 0.02 18.62
N LEU A 305 -26.72 0.66 19.78
CA LEU A 305 -25.56 1.30 20.44
C LEU A 305 -24.73 0.29 21.23
N GLY A 306 -25.37 -0.74 21.77
CA GLY A 306 -24.72 -1.80 22.53
C GLY A 306 -25.74 -2.85 22.98
N THR A 307 -25.25 -3.88 23.66
CA THR A 307 -26.09 -4.94 24.21
C THR A 307 -25.87 -5.05 25.71
N VAL A 308 -26.93 -5.41 26.42
CA VAL A 308 -26.89 -5.68 27.85
C VAL A 308 -27.34 -7.12 28.07
N GLU A 309 -26.54 -7.91 28.77
CA GLU A 309 -26.86 -9.32 29.06
C GLU A 309 -26.70 -9.60 30.55
N LEU A 310 -27.72 -10.24 31.15
CA LEU A 310 -27.68 -10.72 32.52
C LEU A 310 -27.34 -12.21 32.54
N LYS A 311 -26.09 -12.55 32.89
CA LYS A 311 -25.61 -13.93 32.94
C LYS A 311 -25.07 -14.28 34.32
N GLY A 312 -25.63 -15.33 34.93
CA GLY A 312 -25.24 -15.75 36.28
C GLY A 312 -25.40 -14.63 37.30
N ARG A 313 -24.31 -14.21 37.96
CA ARG A 313 -24.30 -13.11 38.94
C ARG A 313 -23.68 -11.83 38.41
N GLN A 314 -23.70 -11.61 37.10
CA GLN A 314 -23.14 -10.41 36.48
C GLN A 314 -24.10 -9.87 35.40
N LEU A 315 -24.22 -8.55 35.35
CA LEU A 315 -24.80 -7.83 34.22
C LEU A 315 -23.65 -7.30 33.35
N ARG A 316 -23.69 -7.53 32.04
CA ARG A 316 -22.63 -7.18 31.11
C ARG A 316 -23.15 -6.20 30.08
N LEU A 317 -22.46 -5.09 29.91
CA LEU A 317 -22.67 -4.13 28.84
C LEU A 317 -21.57 -4.33 27.80
N GLN A 318 -21.94 -4.58 26.55
CA GLN A 318 -21.01 -4.65 25.42
C GLN A 318 -21.28 -3.51 24.45
N VAL A 319 -20.25 -2.72 24.16
CA VAL A 319 -20.29 -1.58 23.24
C VAL A 319 -19.01 -1.54 22.41
N ASN A 320 -18.99 -0.70 21.39
CA ASN A 320 -17.90 -0.62 20.41
C ASN A 320 -17.23 0.75 20.34
N SER A 321 -17.34 1.57 21.39
CA SER A 321 -16.54 2.79 21.59
C SER A 321 -16.42 3.13 23.09
N GLY A 322 -15.44 3.95 23.46
CA GLY A 322 -15.24 4.41 24.83
C GLY A 322 -16.36 5.35 25.28
N GLU A 323 -16.84 6.21 24.39
CA GLU A 323 -17.92 7.16 24.64
C GLU A 323 -19.24 6.44 24.93
N ARG A 324 -19.56 5.38 24.16
CA ARG A 324 -20.71 4.51 24.44
C ARG A 324 -20.52 3.76 25.76
N ALA A 325 -19.29 3.37 26.12
CA ALA A 325 -19.02 2.67 27.38
C ALA A 325 -19.30 3.56 28.60
N GLU A 326 -18.84 4.80 28.57
CA GLU A 326 -19.09 5.77 29.65
C GLU A 326 -20.59 6.12 29.75
N ARG A 327 -21.25 6.39 28.62
CA ARG A 327 -22.70 6.65 28.58
C ARG A 327 -23.51 5.47 29.12
N GLY A 328 -23.22 4.26 28.64
CA GLY A 328 -23.93 3.05 29.05
C GLY A 328 -23.66 2.71 30.52
N ARG A 329 -22.43 2.92 31.00
CA ARG A 329 -22.08 2.76 32.41
C ARG A 329 -22.85 3.73 33.29
N ALA A 330 -22.89 5.01 32.93
CA ALA A 330 -23.64 6.02 33.68
C ALA A 330 -25.15 5.69 33.74
N MET A 331 -25.74 5.30 32.60
CA MET A 331 -27.13 4.88 32.51
C MET A 331 -27.43 3.70 33.44
N LEU A 332 -26.64 2.62 33.36
CA LEU A 332 -26.84 1.43 34.18
C LEU A 332 -26.57 1.69 35.67
N GLN A 333 -25.56 2.51 36.01
CA GLN A 333 -25.26 2.86 37.39
C GLN A 333 -26.39 3.67 38.04
N ALA A 334 -27.01 4.60 37.29
CA ALA A 334 -28.12 5.42 37.77
C ALA A 334 -29.35 4.58 38.13
N VAL A 335 -29.60 3.52 37.36
CA VAL A 335 -30.78 2.64 37.52
C VAL A 335 -30.52 1.55 38.56
N LEU A 336 -29.36 0.91 38.51
CA LEU A 336 -29.06 -0.26 39.32
C LEU A 336 -28.49 0.11 40.69
N GLY A 337 -27.82 1.26 40.82
CA GLY A 337 -27.35 1.81 42.09
C GLY A 337 -26.70 0.76 43.01
N THR A 338 -27.36 0.45 44.12
CA THR A 338 -26.89 -0.49 45.17
C THR A 338 -27.11 -1.97 44.84
N LEU A 339 -27.73 -2.31 43.71
CA LEU A 339 -27.96 -3.69 43.27
C LEU A 339 -26.71 -4.34 42.67
N VAL A 340 -25.77 -3.53 42.19
CA VAL A 340 -24.52 -3.97 41.56
C VAL A 340 -23.30 -3.40 42.29
N GLY A 341 -22.20 -4.14 42.27
CA GLY A 341 -20.90 -3.72 42.78
C GLY A 341 -20.14 -2.85 41.78
N ALA A 342 -18.88 -2.54 42.11
CA ALA A 342 -18.02 -1.76 41.24
C ALA A 342 -17.85 -2.44 39.86
N PRO A 343 -18.04 -1.69 38.76
CA PRO A 343 -17.89 -2.25 37.42
C PRO A 343 -16.42 -2.54 37.11
N LEU A 344 -16.19 -3.60 36.34
CA LEU A 344 -14.90 -3.95 35.75
C LEU A 344 -15.02 -3.78 34.23
N THR A 345 -14.07 -3.06 33.63
CA THR A 345 -14.06 -2.81 32.18
C THR A 345 -12.92 -3.58 31.53
N GLN A 346 -13.25 -4.35 30.51
CA GLN A 346 -12.29 -4.94 29.58
C GLN A 346 -12.37 -4.16 28.26
N ILE A 347 -11.21 -3.84 27.68
CA ILE A 347 -11.07 -3.10 26.43
C ILE A 347 -10.32 -3.98 25.44
N MET A 348 -10.83 -4.11 24.23
CA MET A 348 -10.21 -4.92 23.17
C MET A 348 -10.29 -4.17 21.84
N THR A 349 -9.20 -4.18 21.08
CA THR A 349 -9.20 -3.62 19.73
C THR A 349 -9.84 -4.59 18.74
N PRO A 350 -10.32 -4.13 17.57
CA PRO A 350 -10.86 -5.01 16.54
C PRO A 350 -9.87 -6.07 16.06
N VAL A 351 -8.58 -5.72 15.95
CA VAL A 351 -7.50 -6.64 15.60
C VAL A 351 -7.37 -7.75 16.64
N GLN A 352 -7.30 -7.40 17.93
CA GLN A 352 -7.24 -8.39 19.02
C GLN A 352 -8.49 -9.31 19.06
N ALA A 353 -9.68 -8.75 18.81
CA ALA A 353 -10.92 -9.52 18.76
C ALA A 353 -11.01 -10.46 17.54
N MET A 354 -10.36 -10.12 16.42
CA MET A 354 -10.23 -10.99 15.24
C MET A 354 -9.22 -12.11 15.51
N ASP A 355 -8.05 -11.80 16.08
CA ASP A 355 -7.03 -12.78 16.43
C ASP A 355 -7.56 -13.84 17.40
N GLU A 356 -8.34 -13.45 18.41
CA GLU A 356 -8.97 -14.41 19.33
C GLU A 356 -10.03 -15.29 18.66
N ARG A 357 -10.73 -14.78 17.63
CA ARG A 357 -11.72 -15.56 16.85
C ARG A 357 -11.07 -16.52 15.86
N GLU A 358 -9.93 -16.15 15.29
CA GLU A 358 -9.15 -17.05 14.41
C GLU A 358 -8.53 -18.21 15.21
N HIS A 359 -8.06 -17.95 16.43
CA HIS A 359 -7.60 -19.00 17.34
C HIS A 359 -8.77 -19.76 18.03
N GLY A 360 -9.96 -19.16 18.07
CA GLY A 360 -11.22 -19.74 18.55
C GLY A 360 -12.10 -20.28 17.42
N GLY A 361 -11.58 -21.28 16.71
CA GLY A 361 -12.12 -21.86 15.47
C GLY A 361 -13.64 -21.76 15.24
N ARG A 362 -14.03 -20.88 14.32
CA ARG A 362 -15.27 -21.00 13.55
C ARG A 362 -14.90 -21.42 12.12
N THR A 363 -15.15 -22.68 11.80
CA THR A 363 -15.10 -23.21 10.44
C THR A 363 -16.19 -22.53 9.59
N ALA A 364 -15.77 -21.81 8.55
CA ALA A 364 -16.68 -21.40 7.48
C ALA A 364 -17.26 -22.65 6.80
N SER A 365 -18.56 -22.66 6.53
CA SER A 365 -19.27 -23.81 5.95
C SER A 365 -18.79 -24.12 4.51
N PRO A 366 -18.68 -25.40 4.08
CA PRO A 366 -17.99 -25.78 2.84
C PRO A 366 -18.82 -25.77 1.54
N ASP A 367 -20.06 -25.28 1.53
CA ASP A 367 -21.05 -25.81 0.56
C ASP A 367 -21.31 -25.02 -0.72
N LEU A 368 -20.51 -24.02 -1.09
CA LEU A 368 -20.68 -23.30 -2.38
C LEU A 368 -19.34 -23.05 -3.07
N GLN A 369 -18.72 -24.11 -3.59
CA GLN A 369 -17.61 -23.98 -4.54
C GLN A 369 -18.18 -23.87 -5.96
N ILE A 370 -18.30 -22.63 -6.46
CA ILE A 370 -18.56 -22.38 -7.88
C ILE A 370 -17.33 -22.86 -8.67
N PRO A 371 -17.48 -23.60 -9.79
CA PRO A 371 -16.35 -23.96 -10.63
C PRO A 371 -15.58 -22.71 -11.09
N PRO A 372 -14.23 -22.71 -11.11
CA PRO A 372 -13.44 -21.52 -11.42
C PRO A 372 -13.76 -20.88 -12.79
N GLU A 373 -14.14 -21.68 -13.78
CA GLU A 373 -14.54 -21.18 -15.11
C GLU A 373 -15.88 -20.43 -15.09
N GLU A 374 -16.81 -20.88 -14.24
CA GLU A 374 -18.13 -20.30 -14.11
C GLU A 374 -18.09 -19.03 -13.25
N GLU A 375 -17.32 -19.05 -12.18
CA GLU A 375 -16.94 -17.86 -11.41
C GLU A 375 -16.28 -16.83 -12.34
N ALA A 376 -15.39 -17.30 -13.23
CA ALA A 376 -14.69 -16.41 -14.13
C ALA A 376 -15.61 -15.71 -15.12
N ARG A 377 -16.56 -16.45 -15.67
CA ARG A 377 -17.59 -15.93 -16.56
C ARG A 377 -18.49 -14.91 -15.86
N ILE A 378 -18.92 -15.21 -14.63
CA ILE A 378 -19.80 -14.34 -13.84
C ILE A 378 -19.10 -13.01 -13.51
N ILE A 379 -17.86 -13.07 -13.00
CA ILE A 379 -17.07 -11.88 -12.68
C ILE A 379 -16.80 -11.08 -13.95
N GLY A 380 -16.44 -11.72 -15.06
CA GLY A 380 -16.21 -11.05 -16.34
C GLY A 380 -17.44 -10.28 -16.84
N GLN A 381 -18.63 -10.90 -16.80
CA GLN A 381 -19.89 -10.25 -17.19
C GLN A 381 -20.27 -9.10 -16.25
N MET A 382 -20.03 -9.27 -14.94
CA MET A 382 -20.27 -8.24 -13.94
C MET A 382 -19.38 -7.01 -14.18
N LEU A 383 -18.07 -7.23 -14.40
CA LEU A 383 -17.11 -6.17 -14.69
C LEU A 383 -17.45 -5.48 -16.01
N GLU A 384 -17.81 -6.20 -17.07
CA GLU A 384 -18.20 -5.58 -18.34
C GLU A 384 -19.43 -4.69 -18.20
N ARG A 385 -20.49 -5.18 -17.54
CA ARG A 385 -21.69 -4.38 -17.29
C ARG A 385 -21.37 -3.14 -16.45
N HIS A 386 -20.61 -3.30 -15.38
CA HIS A 386 -20.21 -2.21 -14.50
C HIS A 386 -19.42 -1.14 -15.27
N TYR A 387 -18.34 -1.51 -15.94
CA TYR A 387 -17.49 -0.54 -16.62
C TYR A 387 -18.18 0.12 -17.82
N ARG A 388 -19.14 -0.54 -18.49
CA ARG A 388 -19.98 0.13 -19.50
C ARG A 388 -20.81 1.27 -18.91
N GLN A 389 -21.37 1.08 -17.71
CA GLN A 389 -22.08 2.14 -16.99
C GLN A 389 -21.14 3.27 -16.56
N VAL A 390 -19.96 2.92 -16.02
CA VAL A 390 -18.97 3.91 -15.57
C VAL A 390 -18.50 4.84 -16.70
N LEU A 391 -18.52 4.40 -17.97
CA LEU A 391 -18.19 5.28 -19.11
C LEU A 391 -19.17 6.45 -19.29
N ASP A 392 -20.39 6.33 -18.78
CA ASP A 392 -21.47 7.31 -18.87
C ASP A 392 -21.72 8.05 -17.53
N GLU A 393 -20.94 7.73 -16.49
CA GLU A 393 -21.05 8.34 -15.16
C GLU A 393 -19.90 9.32 -14.87
N PRO A 394 -20.13 10.38 -14.07
CA PRO A 394 -19.06 11.28 -13.63
C PRO A 394 -18.01 10.55 -12.77
N VAL A 395 -16.74 10.62 -13.18
CA VAL A 395 -15.64 10.01 -12.44
C VAL A 395 -14.80 11.08 -11.73
N PRO A 396 -14.62 11.01 -10.39
CA PRO A 396 -13.82 11.98 -9.64
C PRO A 396 -12.37 12.13 -10.16
N ALA A 397 -11.71 11.01 -10.50
CA ALA A 397 -10.36 11.01 -11.06
C ALA A 397 -10.24 11.80 -12.39
N LEU A 398 -11.35 12.02 -13.09
CA LEU A 398 -11.39 12.79 -14.34
C LEU A 398 -11.82 14.25 -14.12
N GLY A 399 -12.14 14.63 -12.89
CA GLY A 399 -12.68 15.95 -12.53
C GLY A 399 -14.20 16.01 -12.57
N ASN A 400 -14.88 14.93 -12.15
CA ASN A 400 -16.35 14.81 -12.13
C ASN A 400 -17.01 15.00 -13.49
N VAL A 401 -16.35 14.52 -14.55
CA VAL A 401 -16.91 14.41 -15.91
C VAL A 401 -16.91 12.96 -16.35
N THR A 402 -17.69 12.62 -17.37
CA THR A 402 -17.73 11.23 -17.87
C THR A 402 -16.45 10.89 -18.64
N PRO A 403 -16.00 9.62 -18.64
CA PRO A 403 -14.87 9.18 -19.46
C PRO A 403 -15.02 9.52 -20.95
N ARG A 404 -16.23 9.40 -21.51
CA ARG A 404 -16.51 9.76 -22.91
C ARG A 404 -16.34 11.25 -23.17
N GLU A 405 -16.78 12.10 -22.27
CA GLU A 405 -16.60 13.56 -22.38
C GLU A 405 -15.13 13.94 -22.25
N ALA A 406 -14.43 13.39 -21.26
CA ALA A 406 -13.02 13.66 -21.04
C ALA A 406 -12.18 13.29 -22.29
N ALA A 407 -12.48 12.16 -22.94
CA ALA A 407 -11.77 11.70 -24.13
C ALA A 407 -11.85 12.65 -25.34
N ARG A 408 -12.80 13.60 -25.37
CA ARG A 408 -12.94 14.57 -26.47
C ARG A 408 -11.82 15.61 -26.51
N THR A 409 -11.19 15.91 -25.37
CA THR A 409 -10.13 16.94 -25.29
C THR A 409 -8.74 16.31 -25.19
N ALA A 410 -7.70 17.00 -25.66
CA ALA A 410 -6.33 16.49 -25.56
C ALA A 410 -5.86 16.32 -24.09
N SER A 411 -6.24 17.25 -23.21
CA SER A 411 -5.94 17.15 -21.77
C SER A 411 -6.74 16.05 -21.10
N GLY A 412 -8.03 15.93 -21.43
CA GLY A 412 -8.88 14.88 -20.87
C GLY A 412 -8.47 13.48 -21.32
N ARG A 413 -8.03 13.28 -22.57
CA ARG A 413 -7.44 12.01 -23.02
C ARG A 413 -6.27 11.57 -22.15
N LYS A 414 -5.38 12.48 -21.73
CA LYS A 414 -4.27 12.14 -20.83
C LYS A 414 -4.77 11.62 -19.47
N LYS A 415 -5.80 12.26 -18.91
CA LYS A 415 -6.44 11.80 -17.66
C LYS A 415 -7.12 10.45 -17.81
N VAL A 416 -7.85 10.25 -18.91
CA VAL A 416 -8.51 8.97 -19.22
C VAL A 416 -7.48 7.85 -19.40
N VAL A 417 -6.37 8.10 -20.09
CA VAL A 417 -5.26 7.14 -20.21
C VAL A 417 -4.72 6.75 -18.83
N ALA A 418 -4.43 7.73 -17.96
CA ALA A 418 -3.94 7.44 -16.61
C ALA A 418 -4.96 6.63 -15.78
N TRP A 419 -6.24 6.97 -15.88
CA TRP A 419 -7.33 6.26 -15.20
C TRP A 419 -7.51 4.82 -15.70
N LEU A 420 -7.47 4.56 -17.00
CA LEU A 420 -7.55 3.20 -17.54
C LEU A 420 -6.33 2.35 -17.14
N LYS A 421 -5.13 2.93 -17.16
CA LYS A 421 -3.92 2.25 -16.68
C LYS A 421 -4.03 1.86 -15.20
N ASP A 422 -4.60 2.73 -14.38
CA ASP A 422 -4.83 2.50 -12.95
C ASP A 422 -5.82 1.35 -12.72
N ILE A 423 -6.92 1.30 -13.48
CA ILE A 423 -7.88 0.18 -13.45
C ILE A 423 -7.21 -1.13 -13.84
N GLU A 424 -6.49 -1.15 -14.98
CA GLU A 424 -5.82 -2.35 -15.48
C GLU A 424 -4.76 -2.86 -14.48
N ASN A 425 -3.97 -1.95 -13.91
CA ASN A 425 -2.92 -2.29 -12.95
C ASN A 425 -3.49 -2.81 -11.63
N THR A 426 -4.44 -2.08 -11.04
CA THR A 426 -5.08 -2.45 -9.77
C THR A 426 -5.77 -3.81 -9.89
N THR A 427 -6.50 -4.03 -10.97
CA THR A 427 -7.16 -5.31 -11.24
C THR A 427 -6.13 -6.43 -11.41
N ALA A 428 -5.03 -6.19 -12.13
CA ALA A 428 -3.97 -7.20 -12.32
C ALA A 428 -3.21 -7.53 -11.02
N ARG A 429 -3.10 -6.57 -10.10
CA ARG A 429 -2.45 -6.72 -8.79
C ARG A 429 -3.34 -7.42 -7.77
N ALA A 430 -4.64 -7.13 -7.73
CA ALA A 430 -5.61 -7.80 -6.86
C ALA A 430 -5.64 -9.33 -7.05
N ARG A 431 -5.41 -9.82 -8.28
CA ARG A 431 -5.33 -11.26 -8.60
C ARG A 431 -4.32 -12.05 -7.75
N LYS A 432 -3.24 -11.40 -7.29
CA LYS A 432 -2.17 -12.07 -6.55
C LYS A 432 -2.58 -12.39 -5.10
N ASN A 433 -3.45 -11.58 -4.50
CA ASN A 433 -3.84 -11.75 -3.10
C ASN A 433 -4.95 -12.81 -2.93
N ASP A 434 -5.84 -12.96 -3.92
CA ASP A 434 -7.02 -13.83 -3.80
C ASP A 434 -6.89 -15.17 -4.56
N GLY A 435 -5.78 -15.43 -5.25
CA GLY A 435 -5.46 -16.73 -5.88
C GLY A 435 -6.37 -17.20 -7.03
N ALA A 436 -7.51 -16.54 -7.28
CA ALA A 436 -8.55 -16.98 -8.22
C ALA A 436 -9.14 -15.85 -9.11
N GLY A 437 -8.45 -14.72 -9.24
CA GLY A 437 -8.96 -13.58 -10.02
C GLY A 437 -8.89 -13.78 -11.54
N VAL A 438 -10.01 -13.60 -12.24
CA VAL A 438 -10.16 -13.73 -13.70
C VAL A 438 -9.27 -12.78 -14.48
N ALA A 439 -8.69 -13.27 -15.57
CA ALA A 439 -8.06 -12.45 -16.60
C ALA A 439 -9.11 -11.67 -17.42
N TYR A 440 -9.46 -10.46 -16.97
CA TYR A 440 -10.31 -9.52 -17.72
C TYR A 440 -9.45 -8.55 -18.55
N ASP A 441 -9.79 -8.38 -19.83
CA ASP A 441 -9.14 -7.44 -20.74
C ASP A 441 -9.99 -6.17 -20.91
N PHE A 442 -9.41 -5.04 -20.53
CA PHE A 442 -10.01 -3.72 -20.63
C PHE A 442 -9.80 -3.06 -22.01
N GLY A 443 -9.18 -3.76 -22.97
CA GLY A 443 -8.90 -3.25 -24.32
C GLY A 443 -10.10 -2.64 -25.03
N TRP A 444 -11.31 -3.14 -24.78
CA TRP A 444 -12.54 -2.58 -25.36
C TRP A 444 -12.82 -1.15 -24.88
N MET A 445 -12.48 -0.78 -23.64
CA MET A 445 -12.68 0.58 -23.13
C MET A 445 -11.78 1.56 -23.89
N TRP A 446 -10.54 1.18 -24.17
CA TRP A 446 -9.62 1.99 -24.97
C TRP A 446 -10.12 2.21 -26.39
N HIS A 447 -10.70 1.17 -27.00
CA HIS A 447 -11.30 1.23 -28.33
C HIS A 447 -12.54 2.12 -28.35
N GLU A 448 -13.45 1.91 -27.40
CA GLU A 448 -14.70 2.65 -27.28
C GLU A 448 -14.49 4.14 -27.00
N LEU A 449 -13.42 4.49 -26.27
CA LEU A 449 -13.02 5.86 -26.00
C LEU A 449 -12.14 6.47 -27.11
N GLY A 450 -11.83 5.72 -28.17
CA GLY A 450 -11.05 6.20 -29.32
C GLY A 450 -9.58 6.52 -29.00
N ILE A 451 -9.01 5.88 -27.97
CA ILE A 451 -7.66 6.15 -27.47
C ILE A 451 -6.74 4.92 -27.47
N THR A 452 -7.08 3.86 -28.21
CA THR A 452 -6.26 2.63 -28.32
C THR A 452 -4.80 2.89 -28.65
N MET A 453 -4.51 3.86 -29.52
CA MET A 453 -3.14 4.22 -29.90
C MET A 453 -2.30 4.79 -28.74
N LEU A 454 -2.93 5.15 -27.62
CA LEU A 454 -2.30 5.64 -26.40
C LEU A 454 -2.08 4.54 -25.36
N ARG A 455 -2.54 3.30 -25.61
CA ARG A 455 -2.31 2.11 -24.76
C ARG A 455 -0.89 1.57 -25.00
N LYS A 456 0.11 2.39 -24.68
CA LYS A 456 1.53 2.05 -24.80
C LYS A 456 2.35 2.63 -23.66
#